data_AF-A0A954SMF0-F1
#
_entry.id   AF-A0A954SMF0-F1
#
_cell.length_a   1.000
_cell.length_b   1.000
_cell.length_c   1.000
_cell.angle_alpha   90.00
_cell.angle_beta   90.00
_cell.angle_gamma   90.00
#
_symmetry.space_group_name_H-M   'P 1'
#
loop_
_entity.id
_entity.type
_entity.pdbx_description
1 polymer ?
#
loop_
_entity_poly.entity_id
_entity_poly.type
_entity_poly.pdbx_seq_one_letter_code
_entity_poly.pdbx_strand_id
1 'polypeptide(L)'
;MIDFDFLDQGVRGLANAHKAGTMAGHLGAAVAAGYFIGEDHSEWAPEVFVGVAGELKRILAGEEAIWWNAKKAGVSPADLFQALPKGGPRPAQIDSIVETLRQNVGETRQSGHNIIFASIAVRALRDHPEFATPAIIEGVRKLIAGFNSQHAGRGYYGKPEGWKTGAQVTVKTDDGFVPYKDIPEMVAVTLDELIATAPTKKQGFGGLWHIVNHAAAIVELDRHGYGEVAQLALPAHHHHIRLWRSLPDVESELGAVGKSTHDPRDPAYWVGMLKRDEARLTHRIKTLYGYYTIRNFVESADKKNQTDDAFLYLMD
;
A
#
# COMPACT_ATOMS: atom_id res chain seq x y z
N MET A 1 -15.74 -15.67 -4.14
CA MET A 1 -14.78 -15.52 -3.03
C MET A 1 -13.39 -15.83 -3.54
N ILE A 2 -12.38 -15.16 -3.00
CA ILE A 2 -10.97 -15.39 -3.32
C ILE A 2 -10.46 -16.55 -2.48
N ASP A 3 -9.62 -17.40 -3.06
CA ASP A 3 -9.09 -18.59 -2.39
C ASP A 3 -8.27 -18.21 -1.15
N PHE A 4 -8.50 -18.92 -0.05
CA PHE A 4 -7.80 -18.73 1.22
C PHE A 4 -6.29 -18.96 1.10
N ASP A 5 -5.86 -19.81 0.16
CA ASP A 5 -4.44 -20.06 -0.11
C ASP A 5 -3.68 -18.78 -0.50
N PHE A 6 -4.35 -17.77 -1.07
CA PHE A 6 -3.71 -16.48 -1.35
C PHE A 6 -3.30 -15.75 -0.08
N LEU A 7 -4.06 -15.86 1.02
CA LEU A 7 -3.69 -15.22 2.28
C LEU A 7 -2.38 -15.81 2.82
N ASP A 8 -2.29 -17.14 2.89
CA ASP A 8 -1.08 -17.86 3.30
C ASP A 8 0.14 -17.47 2.43
N GLN A 9 -0.05 -17.45 1.10
CA GLN A 9 1.00 -17.05 0.17
C GLN A 9 1.42 -15.59 0.38
N GLY A 10 0.48 -14.66 0.55
CA GLY A 10 0.76 -13.25 0.79
C GLY A 10 1.55 -13.03 2.08
N VAL A 11 1.16 -13.70 3.17
CA VAL A 11 1.84 -13.66 4.46
C VAL A 11 3.27 -14.23 4.37
N ARG A 12 3.46 -15.34 3.65
CA ARG A 12 4.81 -15.87 3.36
C ARG A 12 5.65 -14.89 2.56
N GLY A 13 5.06 -14.26 1.54
CA GLY A 13 5.70 -13.23 0.72
C GLY A 13 6.23 -12.07 1.56
N LEU A 14 5.40 -11.56 2.48
CA LEU A 14 5.79 -10.51 3.44
C LEU A 14 6.91 -10.98 4.37
N ALA A 15 6.78 -12.18 4.95
CA ALA A 15 7.76 -12.71 5.89
C ALA A 15 9.12 -13.01 5.23
N ASN A 16 9.16 -13.42 3.96
CA ASN A 16 10.40 -13.68 3.23
C ASN A 16 11.02 -12.43 2.58
N ALA A 17 10.26 -11.34 2.40
CA ALA A 17 10.71 -10.15 1.68
C ALA A 17 12.02 -9.55 2.21
N HIS A 18 12.27 -9.62 3.51
CA HIS A 18 13.52 -9.11 4.12
C HIS A 18 14.79 -9.74 3.53
N LYS A 19 14.70 -10.93 2.93
CA LYS A 19 15.82 -11.62 2.26
C LYS A 19 16.23 -10.94 0.94
N ALA A 20 15.29 -10.27 0.29
CA ALA A 20 15.49 -9.58 -0.99
C ALA A 20 15.68 -8.06 -0.84
N GLY A 21 15.03 -7.48 0.17
CA GLY A 21 15.06 -6.05 0.49
C GLY A 21 13.68 -5.54 0.87
N THR A 22 13.61 -4.35 1.46
CA THR A 22 12.34 -3.78 1.96
C THR A 22 11.27 -3.70 0.88
N MET A 23 11.65 -3.30 -0.34
CA MET A 23 10.73 -3.17 -1.47
C MET A 23 10.17 -4.51 -1.98
N ALA A 24 10.80 -5.64 -1.68
CA ALA A 24 10.24 -6.94 -2.05
C ALA A 24 8.90 -7.24 -1.34
N GLY A 25 8.61 -6.52 -0.24
CA GLY A 25 7.35 -6.62 0.48
C GLY A 25 6.11 -6.26 -0.35
N HIS A 26 6.28 -5.55 -1.49
CA HIS A 26 5.18 -5.22 -2.40
C HIS A 26 4.38 -6.45 -2.85
N LEU A 27 5.08 -7.53 -3.18
CA LEU A 27 4.46 -8.73 -3.72
C LEU A 27 3.57 -9.41 -2.67
N GLY A 28 4.14 -9.71 -1.50
CA GLY A 28 3.38 -10.32 -0.40
C GLY A 28 2.21 -9.43 0.07
N ALA A 29 2.45 -8.13 0.21
CA ALA A 29 1.42 -7.17 0.60
C ALA A 29 0.25 -7.14 -0.38
N ALA A 30 0.53 -7.13 -1.69
CA ALA A 30 -0.53 -7.12 -2.70
C ALA A 30 -1.32 -8.42 -2.74
N VAL A 31 -0.65 -9.58 -2.59
CA VAL A 31 -1.36 -10.86 -2.55
C VAL A 31 -2.28 -10.95 -1.32
N ALA A 32 -1.80 -10.57 -0.14
CA ALA A 32 -2.62 -10.55 1.08
C ALA A 32 -3.77 -9.53 1.00
N ALA A 33 -3.51 -8.30 0.54
CA ALA A 33 -4.55 -7.30 0.31
C ALA A 33 -5.61 -7.77 -0.69
N GLY A 34 -5.18 -8.49 -1.73
CA GLY A 34 -6.07 -9.11 -2.71
C GLY A 34 -7.06 -10.08 -2.07
N TYR A 35 -6.60 -10.94 -1.16
CA TYR A 35 -7.49 -11.82 -0.40
C TYR A 35 -8.53 -11.01 0.41
N PHE A 36 -8.11 -9.95 1.10
CA PHE A 36 -9.02 -9.13 1.91
C PHE A 36 -10.12 -8.43 1.11
N ILE A 37 -9.91 -8.14 -0.17
CA ILE A 37 -11.00 -7.64 -1.05
C ILE A 37 -12.15 -8.66 -1.08
N GLY A 38 -11.85 -9.95 -1.21
CA GLY A 38 -12.87 -11.00 -1.24
C GLY A 38 -13.55 -11.24 0.12
N GLU A 39 -12.83 -10.96 1.21
CA GLU A 39 -13.32 -11.09 2.58
C GLU A 39 -14.24 -9.91 2.96
N ASP A 40 -13.79 -8.67 2.72
CA ASP A 40 -14.51 -7.45 3.11
C ASP A 40 -15.69 -7.15 2.18
N HIS A 41 -15.61 -7.58 0.92
CA HIS A 41 -16.57 -7.23 -0.12
C HIS A 41 -17.23 -8.46 -0.74
N SER A 42 -17.59 -9.44 0.10
CA SER A 42 -18.21 -10.70 -0.33
C SER A 42 -19.49 -10.52 -1.17
N GLU A 43 -20.11 -9.33 -1.12
CA GLU A 43 -21.27 -8.94 -1.90
C GLU A 43 -20.98 -8.56 -3.36
N TRP A 44 -19.71 -8.37 -3.75
CA TRP A 44 -19.35 -8.05 -5.13
C TRP A 44 -19.58 -9.22 -6.08
N ALA A 45 -19.71 -8.90 -7.38
CA ALA A 45 -19.94 -9.91 -8.41
C ALA A 45 -18.81 -10.96 -8.43
N PRO A 46 -19.12 -12.27 -8.52
CA PRO A 46 -18.11 -13.32 -8.52
C PRO A 46 -16.99 -13.15 -9.56
N GLU A 47 -17.32 -12.58 -10.72
CA GLU A 47 -16.40 -12.29 -11.82
C GLU A 47 -15.33 -11.27 -11.45
N VAL A 48 -15.62 -10.34 -10.53
CA VAL A 48 -14.60 -9.42 -9.99
C VAL A 48 -13.53 -10.21 -9.25
N PHE A 49 -13.93 -11.20 -8.43
CA PHE A 49 -12.97 -12.05 -7.72
C PHE A 49 -12.14 -12.93 -8.65
N VAL A 50 -12.70 -13.33 -9.80
CA VAL A 50 -11.93 -14.02 -10.86
C VAL A 50 -10.85 -13.08 -11.41
N GLY A 51 -11.20 -11.81 -11.67
CA GLY A 51 -10.26 -10.77 -12.09
C GLY A 51 -9.14 -10.53 -11.07
N VAL A 52 -9.52 -10.28 -9.81
CA VAL A 52 -8.56 -10.09 -8.71
C VAL A 52 -7.64 -11.30 -8.58
N ALA A 53 -8.18 -12.53 -8.52
CA ALA A 53 -7.38 -13.74 -8.42
C ALA A 53 -6.45 -13.95 -9.63
N GLY A 54 -6.86 -13.49 -10.81
CA GLY A 54 -6.01 -13.44 -12.00
C GLY A 54 -4.77 -12.58 -11.78
N GLU A 55 -4.93 -11.36 -11.24
CA GLU A 55 -3.81 -10.49 -10.89
C GLU A 55 -2.93 -11.11 -9.78
N LEU A 56 -3.51 -11.74 -8.76
CA LEU A 56 -2.73 -12.37 -7.69
C LEU A 56 -1.85 -13.50 -8.23
N LYS A 57 -2.38 -14.36 -9.12
CA LYS A 57 -1.59 -15.41 -9.80
C LYS A 57 -0.41 -14.84 -10.58
N ARG A 58 -0.60 -13.68 -11.22
CA ARG A 58 0.45 -13.00 -11.97
C ARG A 58 1.53 -12.41 -11.06
N ILE A 59 1.14 -11.87 -9.89
CA ILE A 59 2.08 -11.42 -8.85
C ILE A 59 2.93 -12.61 -8.35
N LEU A 60 2.29 -13.75 -8.06
CA LEU A 60 2.97 -14.98 -7.64
C LEU A 60 3.94 -15.51 -8.70
N ALA A 61 3.58 -15.38 -9.98
CA ALA A 61 4.44 -15.72 -11.10
C ALA A 61 5.63 -14.76 -11.29
N GLY A 62 5.72 -13.69 -10.49
CA GLY A 62 6.83 -12.75 -10.52
C GLY A 62 6.75 -11.73 -11.65
N GLU A 63 5.58 -11.51 -12.25
CA GLU A 63 5.43 -10.56 -13.35
C GLU A 63 5.74 -9.10 -12.97
N GLU A 64 5.85 -8.79 -11.67
CA GLU A 64 6.27 -7.48 -11.16
C GLU A 64 7.50 -7.58 -10.24
N ALA A 65 8.50 -8.36 -10.64
CA ALA A 65 9.78 -8.49 -9.92
C ALA A 65 10.69 -7.25 -9.97
N ILE A 66 10.18 -6.08 -10.36
CA ILE A 66 10.97 -4.85 -10.57
C ILE A 66 11.43 -4.20 -9.25
N TRP A 67 10.90 -4.66 -8.13
CA TRP A 67 11.13 -4.08 -6.79
C TRP A 67 12.52 -4.35 -6.24
N TRP A 68 13.22 -5.37 -6.74
CA TRP A 68 14.60 -5.64 -6.36
C TRP A 68 15.36 -6.30 -7.52
N ASN A 69 16.69 -6.28 -7.44
CA ASN A 69 17.52 -7.03 -8.39
C ASN A 69 17.67 -8.47 -7.87
N ALA A 70 16.88 -9.40 -8.43
CA ALA A 70 16.88 -10.81 -8.03
C ALA A 70 18.25 -11.48 -8.12
N LYS A 71 19.03 -11.18 -9.17
CA LYS A 71 20.40 -11.71 -9.34
C LYS A 71 21.33 -11.21 -8.24
N LYS A 72 21.24 -9.94 -7.86
CA LYS A 72 22.06 -9.35 -6.79
C LYS A 72 21.66 -9.86 -5.41
N ALA A 73 20.35 -10.04 -5.18
CA ALA A 73 19.83 -10.53 -3.91
C ALA A 73 20.03 -12.05 -3.73
N GLY A 74 20.16 -12.80 -4.82
CA GLY A 74 20.15 -14.27 -4.77
C GLY A 74 18.79 -14.84 -4.40
N VAL A 75 17.72 -14.06 -4.56
CA VAL A 75 16.34 -14.39 -4.20
C VAL A 75 15.45 -14.02 -5.38
N SER A 76 14.76 -15.01 -5.95
CA SER A 76 13.77 -14.83 -7.01
C SER A 76 12.37 -14.52 -6.43
N PRO A 77 11.43 -14.03 -7.24
CA PRO A 77 10.05 -13.82 -6.78
C PRO A 77 9.40 -15.09 -6.22
N ALA A 78 9.64 -16.24 -6.85
CA ALA A 78 9.10 -17.51 -6.40
C ALA A 78 9.63 -17.90 -5.00
N ASP A 79 10.88 -17.54 -4.68
CA ASP A 79 11.47 -17.81 -3.36
C ASP A 79 10.77 -17.04 -2.22
N LEU A 80 10.11 -15.91 -2.51
CA LEU A 80 9.35 -15.17 -1.51
C LEU A 80 8.12 -15.94 -1.02
N PHE A 81 7.51 -16.75 -1.88
CA PHE A 81 6.27 -17.45 -1.58
C PHE A 81 6.48 -18.89 -1.08
N GLN A 82 7.74 -19.31 -0.94
CA GLN A 82 8.08 -20.63 -0.39
C GLN A 82 7.66 -20.77 1.07
N ALA A 83 7.33 -22.01 1.45
CA ALA A 83 6.96 -22.35 2.81
C ALA A 83 8.09 -22.01 3.80
N LEU A 84 7.70 -21.45 4.94
CA LEU A 84 8.59 -21.19 6.07
C LEU A 84 8.69 -22.41 6.99
N PRO A 85 9.71 -22.48 7.87
CA PRO A 85 9.81 -23.52 8.88
C PRO A 85 8.50 -23.67 9.66
N LYS A 86 8.03 -24.91 9.80
CA LYS A 86 6.80 -25.22 10.53
C LYS A 86 6.95 -24.81 12.00
N GLY A 87 5.89 -24.25 12.56
CA GLY A 87 5.77 -23.93 13.97
C GLY A 87 4.31 -23.76 14.35
N GLY A 88 3.97 -24.00 15.62
CA GLY A 88 2.62 -23.75 16.11
C GLY A 88 2.32 -22.25 16.18
N PRO A 89 1.04 -21.83 16.06
CA PRO A 89 0.63 -20.44 16.23
C PRO A 89 1.09 -19.81 17.55
N ARG A 90 1.43 -18.53 17.50
CA ARG A 90 1.86 -17.65 18.61
C ARG A 90 1.20 -16.27 18.47
N PRO A 91 -0.14 -16.17 18.49
CA PRO A 91 -0.85 -14.90 18.27
C PRO A 91 -0.45 -13.80 19.25
N ALA A 92 -0.09 -14.14 20.50
CA ALA A 92 0.42 -13.17 21.47
C ALA A 92 1.75 -12.49 21.06
N GLN A 93 2.47 -13.02 20.08
CA GLN A 93 3.72 -12.43 19.58
C GLN A 93 3.50 -11.45 18.42
N ILE A 94 2.27 -11.27 17.92
CA ILE A 94 1.96 -10.29 16.86
C ILE A 94 2.37 -8.87 17.28
N ASP A 95 2.22 -8.55 18.56
CA ASP A 95 2.60 -7.24 19.12
C ASP A 95 4.07 -6.88 18.88
N SER A 96 4.95 -7.87 18.75
CA SER A 96 6.36 -7.63 18.44
C SER A 96 6.60 -7.04 17.04
N ILE A 97 5.68 -7.24 16.08
CA ILE A 97 5.70 -6.55 14.77
C ILE A 97 5.40 -5.07 14.97
N VAL A 98 4.36 -4.77 15.75
CA VAL A 98 3.93 -3.39 16.03
C VAL A 98 4.98 -2.63 16.84
N GLU A 99 5.60 -3.27 17.83
CA GLU A 99 6.71 -2.68 18.58
C GLU A 99 7.94 -2.44 17.70
N THR A 100 8.16 -3.26 16.68
CA THR A 100 9.21 -3.01 15.68
C THR A 100 8.84 -1.80 14.79
N LEU A 101 7.57 -1.71 14.35
CA LEU A 101 7.06 -0.58 13.57
C LEU A 101 7.16 0.75 14.33
N ARG A 102 6.84 0.76 15.64
CA ARG A 102 6.86 1.95 16.51
C ARG A 102 8.18 2.73 16.42
N GLN A 103 9.29 2.06 16.14
CA GLN A 103 10.61 2.66 16.01
C GLN A 103 10.77 3.58 14.79
N ASN A 104 9.94 3.41 13.75
CA ASN A 104 10.06 4.17 12.50
C ASN A 104 8.72 4.72 11.96
N VAL A 105 7.60 4.45 12.63
CA VAL A 105 6.26 4.83 12.16
C VAL A 105 6.04 6.34 12.07
N GLY A 106 6.70 7.11 12.94
CA GLY A 106 6.60 8.57 12.99
C GLY A 106 7.31 9.30 11.84
N GLU A 107 8.00 8.58 10.97
CA GLU A 107 8.69 9.12 9.81
C GLU A 107 8.20 8.46 8.51
N THR A 108 8.10 9.24 7.43
CA THR A 108 7.78 8.69 6.11
C THR A 108 8.96 7.84 5.62
N ARG A 109 8.80 6.52 5.58
CA ARG A 109 9.82 5.58 5.07
C ARG A 109 9.36 4.99 3.75
N GLN A 110 10.11 5.28 2.68
CA GLN A 110 9.83 4.90 1.29
C GLN A 110 8.34 5.08 0.97
N SER A 111 7.78 6.29 1.05
CA SER A 111 6.35 6.50 0.73
C SER A 111 5.37 5.68 1.59
N GLY A 112 5.70 5.42 2.86
CA GLY A 112 4.81 4.75 3.82
C GLY A 112 4.84 3.23 3.80
N HIS A 113 5.78 2.59 3.11
CA HIS A 113 5.81 1.12 3.01
C HIS A 113 5.98 0.41 4.36
N ASN A 114 6.68 1.02 5.30
CA ASN A 114 6.84 0.46 6.65
C ASN A 114 5.48 0.14 7.27
N ILE A 115 4.58 1.12 7.34
CA ILE A 115 3.26 0.94 7.94
C ILE A 115 2.31 0.16 7.02
N ILE A 116 2.37 0.35 5.69
CA ILE A 116 1.54 -0.40 4.74
C ILE A 116 1.78 -1.91 4.85
N PHE A 117 3.05 -2.34 4.90
CA PHE A 117 3.36 -3.77 5.01
C PHE A 117 3.06 -4.32 6.40
N ALA A 118 3.33 -3.52 7.45
CA ALA A 118 3.05 -3.93 8.80
C ALA A 118 1.54 -4.09 9.06
N SER A 119 0.70 -3.16 8.59
CA SER A 119 -0.75 -3.21 8.82
C SER A 119 -1.39 -4.41 8.13
N ILE A 120 -1.02 -4.69 6.87
CA ILE A 120 -1.52 -5.85 6.12
C ILE A 120 -1.10 -7.15 6.82
N ALA A 121 0.15 -7.25 7.28
CA ALA A 121 0.61 -8.41 8.05
C ALA A 121 -0.15 -8.54 9.38
N VAL A 122 -0.28 -7.46 10.14
CA VAL A 122 -0.98 -7.46 11.43
C VAL A 122 -2.42 -7.90 11.27
N ARG A 123 -3.14 -7.36 10.29
CA ARG A 123 -4.51 -7.79 9.97
C ARG A 123 -4.55 -9.30 9.69
N ALA A 124 -3.71 -9.79 8.77
CA ALA A 124 -3.67 -11.21 8.42
C ALA A 124 -3.46 -12.12 9.63
N LEU A 125 -2.55 -11.75 10.53
CA LEU A 125 -2.23 -12.57 11.70
C LEU A 125 -3.25 -12.43 12.83
N ARG A 126 -3.96 -11.30 12.93
CA ARG A 126 -5.00 -11.08 13.95
C ARG A 126 -6.31 -11.78 13.57
N ASP A 127 -6.72 -11.66 12.32
CA ASP A 127 -7.96 -12.25 11.82
C ASP A 127 -7.81 -13.76 11.59
N HIS A 128 -6.61 -14.21 11.19
CA HIS A 128 -6.29 -15.62 10.89
C HIS A 128 -5.06 -16.08 11.70
N PRO A 129 -5.23 -16.28 13.03
CA PRO A 129 -4.12 -16.53 13.96
C PRO A 129 -3.35 -17.82 13.69
N GLU A 130 -3.87 -18.76 12.91
CA GLU A 130 -3.16 -19.94 12.42
C GLU A 130 -1.87 -19.59 11.66
N PHE A 131 -1.82 -18.42 11.02
CA PHE A 131 -0.63 -17.94 10.31
C PHE A 131 0.37 -17.24 11.22
N ALA A 132 0.03 -16.95 12.47
CA ALA A 132 0.90 -16.26 13.43
C ALA A 132 2.01 -17.19 13.97
N THR A 133 2.77 -17.82 13.09
CA THR A 133 3.89 -18.71 13.44
C THR A 133 5.15 -17.89 13.77
N PRO A 134 6.09 -18.42 14.58
CA PRO A 134 7.34 -17.73 14.89
C PRO A 134 8.12 -17.28 13.66
N ALA A 135 8.16 -18.10 12.61
CA ALA A 135 8.91 -17.80 11.39
C ALA A 135 8.28 -16.65 10.59
N ILE A 136 6.95 -16.60 10.52
CA ILE A 136 6.22 -15.52 9.87
C ILE A 136 6.42 -14.21 10.64
N ILE A 137 6.17 -14.22 11.95
CA ILE A 137 6.32 -13.03 12.80
C ILE A 137 7.73 -12.47 12.71
N GLU A 138 8.75 -13.32 12.86
CA GLU A 138 10.14 -12.89 12.78
C GLU A 138 10.52 -12.36 11.39
N GLY A 139 10.03 -12.99 10.33
CA GLY A 139 10.24 -12.53 8.96
C GLY A 139 9.67 -11.13 8.72
N VAL A 140 8.44 -10.89 9.19
CA VAL A 140 7.80 -9.57 9.10
C VAL A 140 8.54 -8.54 9.95
N ARG A 141 8.93 -8.88 11.19
CA ARG A 141 9.74 -7.96 12.03
C ARG A 141 11.02 -7.53 11.34
N LYS A 142 11.75 -8.47 10.73
CA LYS A 142 12.97 -8.16 9.97
C LYS A 142 12.68 -7.25 8.77
N LEU A 143 11.58 -7.49 8.06
CA LEU A 143 11.15 -6.60 6.97
C LEU A 143 10.92 -5.18 7.49
N ILE A 144 10.16 -5.02 8.57
CA ILE A 144 9.81 -3.71 9.14
C ILE A 144 11.05 -3.00 9.71
N ALA A 145 11.93 -3.72 10.40
CA ALA A 145 13.19 -3.16 10.90
C ALA A 145 14.11 -2.64 9.78
N GLY A 146 14.03 -3.24 8.59
CA GLY A 146 14.78 -2.79 7.40
C GLY A 146 14.46 -1.36 6.97
N PHE A 147 13.32 -0.79 7.38
CA PHE A 147 12.94 0.58 7.09
C PHE A 147 13.61 1.63 7.98
N ASN A 148 14.26 1.25 9.09
CA ASN A 148 14.90 2.17 10.02
C ASN A 148 15.94 3.09 9.35
N SER A 149 16.58 2.62 8.28
CA SER A 149 17.61 3.37 7.54
C SER A 149 17.12 3.97 6.21
N GLN A 150 15.82 3.88 5.90
CA GLN A 150 15.30 4.28 4.60
C GLN A 150 14.82 5.73 4.58
N HIS A 151 15.01 6.43 3.45
CA HIS A 151 14.45 7.77 3.23
C HIS A 151 12.99 7.70 2.75
N ALA A 152 12.30 8.84 2.68
CA ALA A 152 10.89 8.94 2.28
C ALA A 152 10.55 8.57 0.82
N GLY A 153 11.52 8.09 0.04
CA GLY A 153 11.39 7.93 -1.42
C GLY A 153 11.95 9.13 -2.20
N ARG A 154 11.59 9.21 -3.49
CA ARG A 154 12.05 10.25 -4.43
C ARG A 154 10.90 10.82 -5.23
N GLY A 155 10.98 12.12 -5.54
CA GLY A 155 10.06 12.88 -6.38
C GLY A 155 10.74 13.34 -7.67
N TYR A 156 10.01 13.38 -8.78
CA TYR A 156 10.47 13.94 -10.04
C TYR A 156 9.97 15.38 -10.20
N TYR A 157 10.88 16.34 -10.36
CA TYR A 157 10.61 17.79 -10.44
C TYR A 157 10.77 18.33 -11.87
N GLY A 158 10.47 17.50 -12.86
CA GLY A 158 10.64 17.81 -14.28
C GLY A 158 12.09 17.73 -14.75
N LYS A 159 12.30 17.84 -16.07
CA LYS A 159 13.61 17.74 -16.72
C LYS A 159 14.68 18.68 -16.16
N PRO A 160 14.39 19.95 -15.77
CA PRO A 160 15.42 20.86 -15.26
C PRO A 160 15.98 20.46 -13.90
N GLU A 161 15.13 19.93 -13.01
CA GLU A 161 15.52 19.65 -11.62
C GLU A 161 15.77 18.16 -11.36
N GLY A 162 15.14 17.28 -12.13
CA GLY A 162 15.29 15.83 -12.04
C GLY A 162 14.71 15.23 -10.76
N TRP A 163 15.30 14.11 -10.31
CA TRP A 163 14.81 13.32 -9.18
C TRP A 163 15.45 13.73 -7.85
N LYS A 164 14.63 14.17 -6.89
CA LYS A 164 15.05 14.55 -5.53
C LYS A 164 14.59 13.54 -4.49
N THR A 165 15.42 13.25 -3.49
CA THR A 165 14.98 12.51 -2.29
C THR A 165 14.14 13.42 -1.40
N GLY A 166 13.30 12.84 -0.53
CA GLY A 166 12.48 13.65 0.39
C GLY A 166 13.28 14.64 1.25
N ALA A 167 14.51 14.30 1.62
CA ALA A 167 15.40 15.19 2.38
C ALA A 167 15.93 16.39 1.56
N GLN A 168 15.91 16.31 0.23
CA GLN A 168 16.30 17.39 -0.68
C GLN A 168 15.14 18.33 -1.01
N VAL A 169 13.92 18.02 -0.57
CA VAL A 169 12.72 18.81 -0.84
C VAL A 169 12.52 19.82 0.28
N THR A 170 12.51 21.10 -0.07
CA THR A 170 12.13 22.16 0.86
C THR A 170 10.62 22.21 0.98
N VAL A 171 10.10 21.64 2.07
CA VAL A 171 8.68 21.74 2.40
C VAL A 171 8.47 22.97 3.28
N LYS A 172 7.69 23.96 2.79
CA LYS A 172 7.48 25.24 3.49
C LYS A 172 6.83 25.02 4.85
N THR A 173 7.48 25.44 5.94
CA THR A 173 7.02 25.22 7.32
C THR A 173 5.67 25.88 7.65
N ASP A 174 5.30 26.93 6.91
CA ASP A 174 4.04 27.65 7.02
C ASP A 174 3.28 27.60 5.67
N ASP A 175 2.89 26.40 5.27
CA ASP A 175 2.08 26.15 4.06
C ASP A 175 0.57 26.14 4.36
N GLY A 176 0.16 26.53 5.57
CA GLY A 176 -1.23 26.48 6.04
C GLY A 176 -1.79 25.07 6.21
N PHE A 177 -0.98 24.02 6.01
CA PHE A 177 -1.40 22.64 6.22
C PHE A 177 -1.05 22.20 7.64
N VAL A 178 -2.05 22.30 8.52
CA VAL A 178 -1.90 22.00 9.94
C VAL A 178 -1.91 20.48 10.19
N PRO A 179 -1.23 20.00 11.25
CA PRO A 179 -1.30 18.60 11.66
C PRO A 179 -2.75 18.15 11.88
N TYR A 180 -3.03 16.88 11.53
CA TYR A 180 -4.33 16.28 11.78
C TYR A 180 -4.64 16.23 13.29
N LYS A 181 -5.89 16.51 13.64
CA LYS A 181 -6.44 16.31 14.96
C LYS A 181 -6.64 14.83 15.28
N ASP A 182 -7.10 14.06 14.30
CA ASP A 182 -7.47 12.66 14.45
C ASP A 182 -7.44 11.88 13.12
N ILE A 183 -7.70 10.57 13.18
CA ILE A 183 -7.72 9.67 12.02
C ILE A 183 -8.83 10.03 11.03
N PRO A 184 -10.08 10.32 11.45
CA PRO A 184 -11.12 10.80 10.53
C PRO A 184 -10.72 12.04 9.73
N GLU A 185 -10.06 13.03 10.34
CA GLU A 185 -9.55 14.20 9.61
C GLU A 185 -8.46 13.82 8.61
N MET A 186 -7.52 12.94 8.99
CA MET A 186 -6.50 12.43 8.06
C MET A 186 -7.13 11.73 6.83
N VAL A 187 -8.18 10.93 7.04
CA VAL A 187 -8.92 10.28 5.95
C VAL A 187 -9.62 11.32 5.08
N ALA A 188 -10.29 12.32 5.67
CA ALA A 188 -10.94 13.38 4.92
C ALA A 188 -9.96 14.14 4.03
N VAL A 189 -8.79 14.54 4.57
CA VAL A 189 -7.73 15.20 3.80
C VAL A 189 -7.20 14.31 2.68
N THR A 190 -7.02 13.01 2.95
CA THR A 190 -6.53 12.05 1.94
C THR A 190 -7.48 11.96 0.74
N LEU A 191 -8.78 11.88 1.00
CA LEU A 191 -9.80 11.79 -0.03
C LEU A 191 -9.98 13.13 -0.77
N ASP A 192 -9.85 14.26 -0.10
CA ASP A 192 -9.86 15.57 -0.74
C ASP A 192 -8.62 15.77 -1.62
N GLU A 193 -7.44 15.29 -1.20
CA GLU A 193 -6.23 15.29 -2.02
C GLU A 193 -6.39 14.41 -3.27
N LEU A 194 -7.02 13.24 -3.13
CA LEU A 194 -7.36 12.35 -4.25
C LEU A 194 -8.28 13.07 -5.24
N ILE A 195 -9.40 13.64 -4.79
CA ILE A 195 -10.33 14.39 -5.65
C ILE A 195 -9.62 15.52 -6.38
N ALA A 196 -8.82 16.31 -5.66
CA ALA A 196 -8.20 17.51 -6.19
C ALA A 196 -7.07 17.23 -7.20
N THR A 197 -6.35 16.11 -7.05
CA THR A 197 -5.07 15.92 -7.76
C THR A 197 -4.97 14.63 -8.60
N ALA A 198 -5.97 13.74 -8.53
CA ALA A 198 -6.06 12.55 -9.38
C ALA A 198 -5.82 12.80 -10.89
N PRO A 199 -6.38 13.85 -11.52
CA PRO A 199 -6.15 14.09 -12.95
C PRO A 199 -4.77 14.70 -13.26
N THR A 200 -4.02 15.17 -12.26
CA THR A 200 -2.75 15.89 -12.48
C THR A 200 -1.59 14.91 -12.58
N LYS A 201 -0.78 15.00 -13.65
CA LYS A 201 0.38 14.12 -13.82
C LYS A 201 1.52 14.56 -12.92
N LYS A 202 1.62 13.93 -11.75
CA LYS A 202 2.77 14.05 -10.84
C LYS A 202 3.50 12.70 -10.75
N GLN A 203 4.80 12.72 -10.51
CA GLN A 203 5.59 11.49 -10.43
C GLN A 203 6.52 11.46 -9.21
N GLY A 204 6.44 10.35 -8.46
CA GLY A 204 7.31 10.05 -7.34
C GLY A 204 6.58 10.05 -6.00
N PHE A 205 7.36 9.78 -4.95
CA PHE A 205 6.87 9.51 -3.60
C PHE A 205 5.70 8.50 -3.58
N GLY A 206 5.68 7.52 -4.49
CA GLY A 206 4.62 6.51 -4.57
C GLY A 206 3.27 7.01 -5.11
N GLY A 207 3.11 8.32 -5.28
CA GLY A 207 1.88 8.94 -5.78
C GLY A 207 0.65 8.72 -4.90
N LEU A 208 -0.51 9.01 -5.46
CA LEU A 208 -1.80 8.88 -4.76
C LEU A 208 -2.11 7.44 -4.32
N TRP A 209 -1.60 6.43 -5.05
CA TRP A 209 -1.69 5.03 -4.63
C TRP A 209 -1.16 4.83 -3.21
N HIS A 210 0.02 5.38 -2.91
CA HIS A 210 0.67 5.19 -1.62
C HIS A 210 0.09 6.11 -0.55
N ILE A 211 -0.37 7.30 -0.93
CA ILE A 211 -1.08 8.19 0.00
C ILE A 211 -2.34 7.49 0.53
N VAL A 212 -3.17 6.93 -0.36
CA VAL A 212 -4.36 6.15 0.01
C VAL A 212 -3.98 4.92 0.85
N ASN A 213 -2.98 4.16 0.42
CA ASN A 213 -2.56 2.95 1.16
C ASN A 213 -1.99 3.28 2.55
N HIS A 214 -1.26 4.40 2.68
CA HIS A 214 -0.70 4.84 3.95
C HIS A 214 -1.82 5.26 4.91
N ALA A 215 -2.81 6.02 4.45
CA ALA A 215 -4.00 6.36 5.24
C ALA A 215 -4.76 5.09 5.70
N ALA A 216 -5.01 4.16 4.76
CA ALA A 216 -5.66 2.89 5.06
C ALA A 216 -4.88 2.07 6.10
N ALA A 217 -3.56 2.05 6.01
CA ALA A 217 -2.71 1.33 6.95
C ALA A 217 -2.80 1.88 8.39
N ILE A 218 -2.95 3.20 8.54
CA ILE A 218 -3.17 3.84 9.84
C ILE A 218 -4.54 3.43 10.41
N VAL A 219 -5.59 3.50 9.58
CA VAL A 219 -6.95 3.05 9.94
C VAL A 219 -6.95 1.59 10.37
N GLU A 220 -6.25 0.71 9.64
CA GLU A 220 -6.18 -0.71 9.94
C GLU A 220 -5.49 -0.98 11.29
N LEU A 221 -4.40 -0.28 11.61
CA LEU A 221 -3.76 -0.43 12.93
C LEU A 221 -4.69 -0.01 14.06
N ASP A 222 -5.40 1.11 13.91
CA ASP A 222 -6.38 1.57 14.89
C ASP A 222 -7.51 0.54 15.08
N ARG A 223 -8.08 0.02 13.98
CA ARG A 223 -9.12 -1.01 13.97
C ARG A 223 -8.70 -2.29 14.70
N HIS A 224 -7.43 -2.66 14.64
CA HIS A 224 -6.89 -3.86 15.28
C HIS A 224 -6.34 -3.62 16.69
N GLY A 225 -6.69 -2.50 17.32
CA GLY A 225 -6.38 -2.21 18.73
C GLY A 225 -5.01 -1.56 18.96
N TYR A 226 -4.36 -1.05 17.92
CA TYR A 226 -3.05 -0.38 18.00
C TYR A 226 -3.16 1.14 17.83
N GLY A 227 -4.20 1.74 18.40
CA GLY A 227 -4.51 3.17 18.26
C GLY A 227 -3.35 4.10 18.62
N GLU A 228 -2.56 3.79 19.66
CA GLU A 228 -1.39 4.60 20.00
C GLU A 228 -0.35 4.66 18.87
N VAL A 229 -0.08 3.53 18.21
CA VAL A 229 0.88 3.47 17.09
C VAL A 229 0.29 4.11 15.84
N ALA A 230 -1.03 3.98 15.63
CA ALA A 230 -1.73 4.68 14.56
C ALA A 230 -1.65 6.21 14.72
N GLN A 231 -1.81 6.73 15.94
CA GLN A 231 -1.64 8.17 16.23
C GLN A 231 -0.20 8.64 16.00
N LEU A 232 0.79 7.84 16.39
CA LEU A 232 2.21 8.13 16.12
C LEU A 232 2.54 8.21 14.62
N ALA A 233 1.73 7.60 13.75
CA ALA A 233 1.93 7.60 12.30
C ALA A 233 1.39 8.86 11.60
N LEU A 234 0.50 9.62 12.24
CA LEU A 234 -0.15 10.79 11.63
C LEU A 234 0.85 11.84 11.09
N PRO A 235 1.94 12.20 11.82
CA PRO A 235 2.95 13.12 11.28
C PRO A 235 3.65 12.60 10.02
N ALA A 236 3.88 11.28 9.91
CA ALA A 236 4.49 10.67 8.74
C ALA A 236 3.57 10.73 7.52
N HIS A 237 2.27 10.48 7.69
CA HIS A 237 1.29 10.65 6.62
C HIS A 237 1.16 12.12 6.21
N HIS A 238 1.12 13.04 7.18
CA HIS A 238 1.08 14.47 6.94
C HIS A 238 2.28 14.94 6.11
N HIS A 239 3.50 14.50 6.47
CA HIS A 239 4.69 14.78 5.68
C HIS A 239 4.62 14.18 4.26
N HIS A 240 4.04 12.98 4.11
CA HIS A 240 3.86 12.33 2.83
C HIS A 240 2.98 13.14 1.86
N ILE A 241 1.85 13.67 2.35
CA ILE A 241 0.98 14.60 1.58
C ILE A 241 1.76 15.85 1.16
N ARG A 242 2.59 16.42 2.05
CA ARG A 242 3.37 17.61 1.72
C ARG A 242 4.42 17.36 0.64
N LEU A 243 5.07 16.19 0.67
CA LEU A 243 5.97 15.76 -0.41
C LEU A 243 5.20 15.63 -1.74
N TRP A 244 4.02 15.02 -1.73
CA TRP A 244 3.15 14.92 -2.91
C TRP A 244 2.72 16.30 -3.46
N ARG A 245 2.29 17.21 -2.59
CA ARG A 245 1.90 18.58 -2.96
C ARG A 245 3.04 19.37 -3.56
N SER A 246 4.28 19.09 -3.16
CA SER A 246 5.46 19.78 -3.70
C SER A 246 5.82 19.39 -5.14
N LEU A 247 5.30 18.27 -5.63
CA LEU A 247 5.59 17.81 -6.99
C LEU A 247 4.89 18.70 -8.03
N PRO A 248 5.60 19.12 -9.09
CA PRO A 248 4.99 19.86 -10.19
C PRO A 248 4.11 18.94 -11.04
N ASP A 249 3.20 19.55 -11.79
CA ASP A 249 2.57 18.89 -12.92
C ASP A 249 3.61 18.71 -14.05
N VAL A 250 3.82 17.46 -14.45
CA VAL A 250 4.77 17.03 -15.48
C VAL A 250 4.05 16.41 -16.68
N GLU A 251 2.77 16.71 -16.89
CA GLU A 251 1.99 16.24 -18.03
C GLU A 251 2.66 16.58 -19.37
N SER A 252 3.22 17.78 -19.50
CA SER A 252 3.91 18.21 -20.73
C SER A 252 5.13 17.35 -21.08
N GLU A 253 5.71 16.66 -20.10
CA GLU A 253 6.88 15.79 -20.28
C GLU A 253 6.49 14.31 -20.40
N LEU A 254 5.48 13.86 -19.64
CA LEU A 254 5.17 12.44 -19.44
C LEU A 254 3.79 12.02 -19.97
N GLY A 255 3.01 12.95 -20.51
CA GLY A 255 1.63 12.75 -20.95
C GLY A 255 0.61 12.80 -19.82
N ALA A 256 -0.66 12.94 -20.21
CA ALA A 256 -1.78 13.04 -19.28
C ALA A 256 -2.00 11.74 -18.48
N VAL A 257 -2.63 11.88 -17.32
CA VAL A 257 -3.08 10.72 -16.52
C VAL A 257 -4.27 10.07 -17.23
N GLY A 258 -4.19 8.76 -17.44
CA GLY A 258 -5.33 7.97 -17.93
C GLY A 258 -6.36 7.76 -16.84
N LYS A 259 -7.64 7.67 -17.23
CA LYS A 259 -8.75 7.33 -16.33
C LYS A 259 -9.39 6.04 -16.82
N SER A 260 -9.57 5.08 -15.91
CA SER A 260 -10.30 3.87 -16.24
C SER A 260 -11.74 4.19 -16.69
N THR A 261 -12.20 3.53 -17.74
CA THR A 261 -13.58 3.63 -18.22
C THR A 261 -14.56 2.76 -17.42
N HIS A 262 -14.03 1.81 -16.64
CA HIS A 262 -14.83 0.88 -15.84
C HIS A 262 -14.44 0.97 -14.37
N ASP A 263 -15.43 0.84 -13.49
CA ASP A 263 -15.21 0.73 -12.05
C ASP A 263 -14.62 -0.66 -11.75
N PRO A 264 -13.60 -0.79 -10.87
CA PRO A 264 -13.05 -2.08 -10.50
C PRO A 264 -14.03 -3.02 -9.77
N ARG A 265 -15.19 -2.51 -9.34
CA ARG A 265 -16.33 -3.33 -8.87
C ARG A 265 -17.14 -3.95 -10.01
N ASP A 266 -16.95 -3.49 -11.24
CA ASP A 266 -17.63 -4.02 -12.41
C ASP A 266 -16.78 -5.12 -13.06
N PRO A 267 -17.38 -6.26 -13.45
CA PRO A 267 -16.66 -7.32 -14.18
C PRO A 267 -15.96 -6.83 -15.44
N ALA A 268 -16.51 -5.82 -16.12
CA ALA A 268 -15.96 -5.24 -17.35
C ALA A 268 -14.54 -4.66 -17.17
N TYR A 269 -14.21 -4.17 -15.97
CA TYR A 269 -12.87 -3.69 -15.66
C TYR A 269 -11.81 -4.78 -15.78
N TRP A 270 -12.17 -6.01 -15.43
CA TRP A 270 -11.25 -7.15 -15.38
C TRP A 270 -11.15 -7.92 -16.70
N VAL A 271 -11.83 -7.44 -17.75
CA VAL A 271 -11.80 -8.08 -19.07
C VAL A 271 -10.51 -7.69 -19.80
N GLY A 272 -9.69 -8.69 -20.10
CA GLY A 272 -8.45 -8.52 -20.84
C GLY A 272 -7.23 -8.36 -19.94
N MET A 273 -6.10 -7.99 -20.53
CA MET A 273 -4.85 -7.82 -19.80
C MET A 273 -4.67 -6.35 -19.41
N LEU A 274 -4.79 -6.06 -18.12
CA LEU A 274 -4.52 -4.73 -17.57
C LEU A 274 -3.05 -4.33 -17.79
N LYS A 275 -2.82 -3.01 -17.94
CA LYS A 275 -1.48 -2.45 -18.12
C LYS A 275 -0.57 -2.79 -16.92
N ARG A 276 0.71 -3.01 -17.22
CA ARG A 276 1.75 -3.56 -16.32
C ARG A 276 2.91 -2.60 -16.05
N ASP A 277 2.89 -1.43 -16.66
CA ASP A 277 3.94 -0.43 -16.51
C ASP A 277 3.96 0.14 -15.08
N GLU A 278 5.10 0.68 -14.67
CA GLU A 278 5.23 1.48 -13.44
C GLU A 278 4.79 0.78 -12.13
N ALA A 279 4.88 -0.55 -12.08
CA ALA A 279 4.50 -1.35 -10.92
C ALA A 279 2.99 -1.31 -10.58
N ARG A 280 2.16 -1.10 -11.60
CA ARG A 280 0.70 -0.98 -11.46
C ARG A 280 0.03 -2.25 -10.97
N LEU A 281 0.59 -3.45 -11.18
CA LEU A 281 -0.03 -4.70 -10.78
C LEU A 281 -0.10 -4.82 -9.24
N THR A 282 1.00 -4.59 -8.50
CA THR A 282 0.93 -4.63 -7.03
C THR A 282 0.26 -3.40 -6.43
N HIS A 283 0.40 -2.23 -7.05
CA HIS A 283 -0.23 -1.00 -6.57
C HIS A 283 -1.76 -1.05 -6.70
N ARG A 284 -2.29 -1.45 -7.85
CA ARG A 284 -3.73 -1.52 -8.11
C ARG A 284 -4.46 -2.33 -7.05
N ILE A 285 -3.96 -3.52 -6.73
CA ILE A 285 -4.59 -4.40 -5.73
C ILE A 285 -4.56 -3.78 -4.33
N LYS A 286 -3.41 -3.28 -3.88
CA LYS A 286 -3.29 -2.66 -2.54
C LYS A 286 -4.14 -1.41 -2.44
N THR A 287 -4.18 -0.58 -3.49
CA THR A 287 -4.95 0.65 -3.52
C THR A 287 -6.44 0.39 -3.67
N LEU A 288 -6.86 -0.65 -4.39
CA LEU A 288 -8.25 -1.09 -4.38
C LEU A 288 -8.71 -1.45 -2.98
N TYR A 289 -7.94 -2.29 -2.28
CA TYR A 289 -8.17 -2.60 -0.88
C TYR A 289 -8.18 -1.34 0.01
N GLY A 290 -7.10 -0.57 0.01
CA GLY A 290 -6.94 0.58 0.90
C GLY A 290 -7.95 1.71 0.65
N TYR A 291 -8.33 1.93 -0.61
CA TYR A 291 -9.35 2.90 -0.96
C TYR A 291 -10.68 2.55 -0.31
N TYR A 292 -11.17 1.31 -0.45
CA TYR A 292 -12.43 0.91 0.16
C TYR A 292 -12.38 0.85 1.69
N THR A 293 -11.20 0.58 2.29
CA THR A 293 -11.00 0.74 3.74
C THR A 293 -11.32 2.16 4.21
N ILE A 294 -10.77 3.19 3.56
CA ILE A 294 -10.94 4.59 4.00
C ILE A 294 -12.23 5.24 3.45
N ARG A 295 -12.75 4.76 2.32
CA ARG A 295 -14.01 5.23 1.72
C ARG A 295 -15.20 5.05 2.68
N ASN A 296 -15.14 4.06 3.56
CA ASN A 296 -16.19 3.79 4.56
C ASN A 296 -16.38 4.95 5.57
N PHE A 297 -15.42 5.86 5.69
CA PHE A 297 -15.54 7.07 6.52
C PHE A 297 -16.33 8.20 5.86
N VAL A 298 -16.62 8.10 4.56
CA VAL A 298 -17.43 9.09 3.86
C VAL A 298 -18.90 8.78 4.10
N GLU A 299 -19.67 9.74 4.61
CA GLU A 299 -21.12 9.59 4.75
C GLU A 299 -21.87 10.19 3.56
N SER A 300 -21.45 11.38 3.11
CA SER A 300 -22.06 12.11 1.99
C SER A 300 -22.01 11.32 0.68
N ALA A 301 -23.17 11.10 0.07
CA ALA A 301 -23.29 10.45 -1.24
C ALA A 301 -22.54 11.23 -2.33
N ASP A 302 -22.58 12.57 -2.29
CA ASP A 302 -21.88 13.40 -3.27
C ASP A 302 -20.36 13.24 -3.15
N LYS A 303 -19.84 13.25 -1.92
CA LYS A 303 -18.40 13.05 -1.69
C LYS A 303 -17.98 11.61 -2.06
N LYS A 304 -18.83 10.60 -1.82
CA LYS A 304 -18.60 9.24 -2.31
C LYS A 304 -18.48 9.20 -3.83
N ASN A 305 -19.40 9.83 -4.55
CA ASN A 305 -19.37 9.86 -6.01
C ASN A 305 -18.13 10.58 -6.54
N GLN A 306 -17.75 11.70 -5.95
CA GLN A 306 -16.52 12.43 -6.32
C GLN A 306 -15.26 11.61 -6.07
N THR A 307 -15.17 10.95 -4.90
CA THR A 307 -14.02 10.09 -4.60
C THR A 307 -13.97 8.84 -5.49
N ASP A 308 -15.11 8.21 -5.78
CA ASP A 308 -15.20 7.07 -6.70
C ASP A 308 -14.71 7.47 -8.10
N ASP A 309 -15.17 8.62 -8.59
CA ASP A 309 -14.76 9.16 -9.89
C ASP A 309 -13.25 9.46 -9.95
N ALA A 310 -12.71 10.07 -8.90
CA ALA A 310 -11.28 10.37 -8.79
C ALA A 310 -10.43 9.09 -8.66
N PHE A 311 -10.94 8.07 -7.97
CA PHE A 311 -10.27 6.79 -7.79
C PHE A 311 -10.00 6.06 -9.12
N LEU A 312 -10.85 6.27 -10.15
CA LEU A 312 -10.65 5.67 -11.47
C LEU A 312 -9.35 6.11 -12.19
N TYR A 313 -8.77 7.25 -11.83
CA TYR A 313 -7.44 7.66 -12.33
C TYR A 313 -6.30 6.78 -11.79
N LEU A 314 -6.52 6.12 -10.65
CA LEU A 314 -5.55 5.18 -10.07
C LEU A 314 -5.72 3.77 -10.64
N MET A 315 -6.74 3.54 -11.46
CA MET A 315 -7.14 2.23 -11.95
C MET A 315 -6.90 2.03 -13.46
N ASP A 316 -6.34 2.99 -14.19
CA ASP A 316 -5.98 2.86 -15.62
C ASP A 316 -4.83 1.88 -15.93
#